data_AF-Q0F274-F1
#
_entry.id   AF-Q0F274-F1
#
_cell.length_a   1.000
_cell.length_b   1.000
_cell.length_c   1.000
_cell.angle_alpha   90.00
_cell.angle_beta   90.00
_cell.angle_gamma   90.00
#
_symmetry.space_group_name_H-M   'P 1'
#
loop_
_entity.id
_entity.type
_entity.pdbx_description
1 polymer ?
#
loop_
_entity_poly.entity_id
_entity_poly.type
_entity_poly.pdbx_seq_one_letter_code
_entity_poly.pdbx_strand_id
1 'polypeptide(L)'
;MNASDDQLAVTDATQLLAQCRTRLDDLNRAVKRQQWQEAAVIAADYAAMLAMLGEIGTPASVAEEIVQLDIRHRRCMRTLSRQMAAVTEDIASLEAGEKAARRSRDLVTTIYHQ
;
A
#
# COMPACT_ATOMS: atom_id res chain seq x y z
N MET A 1 0.69 -30.95 -25.94
CA MET A 1 0.82 -30.23 -24.65
C MET A 1 0.48 -31.23 -23.56
N ASN A 2 1.47 -31.60 -22.75
CA ASN A 2 1.39 -32.70 -21.79
C ASN A 2 0.64 -32.27 -20.52
N ALA A 3 -0.23 -33.12 -20.00
CA ALA A 3 -0.95 -32.89 -18.74
C ALA A 3 -0.03 -32.62 -17.53
N SER A 4 1.24 -33.03 -17.62
CA SER A 4 2.27 -32.77 -16.61
C SER A 4 2.73 -31.31 -16.55
N ASP A 5 2.78 -30.60 -17.69
CA ASP A 5 3.17 -29.18 -17.73
C ASP A 5 2.06 -28.29 -17.15
N ASP A 6 0.80 -28.67 -17.36
CA ASP A 6 -0.37 -27.98 -16.84
C ASP A 6 -0.49 -28.16 -15.31
N GLN A 7 -0.16 -29.34 -14.79
CA GLN A 7 -0.09 -29.60 -13.35
C GLN A 7 1.05 -28.82 -12.67
N LEU A 8 2.20 -28.65 -13.33
CA LEU A 8 3.30 -27.82 -12.84
C LEU A 8 2.89 -26.35 -12.78
N ALA A 9 2.29 -25.81 -13.84
CA ALA A 9 1.81 -24.43 -13.89
C ALA A 9 0.74 -24.12 -12.83
N VAL A 10 -0.19 -25.05 -12.58
CA VAL A 10 -1.19 -24.92 -11.50
C VAL A 10 -0.54 -24.90 -10.12
N THR A 11 0.48 -25.75 -9.90
CA THR A 11 1.20 -25.81 -8.61
C THR A 11 1.96 -24.52 -8.35
N ASP A 12 2.69 -24.02 -9.35
CA ASP A 12 3.44 -22.77 -9.28
C ASP A 12 2.53 -21.57 -9.04
N ALA A 13 1.41 -21.48 -9.77
CA ALA A 13 0.42 -20.43 -9.58
C ALA A 13 -0.19 -20.46 -8.16
N THR A 14 -0.52 -21.65 -7.64
CA THR A 14 -1.10 -21.80 -6.29
C THR A 14 -0.09 -21.38 -5.21
N GLN A 15 1.17 -21.78 -5.34
CA GLN A 15 2.21 -21.41 -4.39
C GLN A 15 2.48 -19.90 -4.42
N LEU A 16 2.54 -19.30 -5.61
CA LEU A 16 2.74 -17.86 -5.75
C LEU A 16 1.54 -17.08 -5.20
N LEU A 17 0.31 -17.56 -5.39
CA LEU A 17 -0.89 -16.97 -4.78
C LEU A 17 -0.86 -17.01 -3.26
N ALA A 18 -0.41 -18.12 -2.67
CA ALA A 18 -0.24 -18.20 -1.23
C ALA A 18 0.77 -17.16 -0.72
N GLN A 19 1.88 -16.97 -1.43
CA GLN A 19 2.87 -15.93 -1.10
C GLN A 19 2.30 -14.53 -1.24
N CYS A 20 1.56 -14.24 -2.32
CA CYS A 20 0.86 -12.97 -2.51
C CYS A 20 -0.11 -12.69 -1.37
N ARG A 21 -0.87 -13.69 -0.91
CA ARG A 21 -1.78 -13.55 0.23
C ARG A 21 -1.04 -13.15 1.49
N THR A 22 0.03 -13.86 1.84
CA THR A 22 0.87 -13.54 3.01
C THR A 22 1.45 -12.13 2.89
N ARG A 23 1.99 -11.77 1.73
CA ARG A 23 2.59 -10.45 1.53
C ARG A 23 1.58 -9.32 1.61
N LEU A 24 0.36 -9.55 1.13
CA LEU A 24 -0.74 -8.59 1.28
C LEU A 24 -1.20 -8.46 2.74
N ASP A 25 -1.20 -9.54 3.52
CA ASP A 25 -1.51 -9.49 4.95
C ASP A 25 -0.44 -8.71 5.73
N ASP A 26 0.84 -8.87 5.37
CA ASP A 26 1.95 -8.06 5.90
C ASP A 26 1.79 -6.59 5.54
N LEU A 27 1.45 -6.29 4.28
CA LEU A 27 1.21 -4.91 3.83
C LEU A 27 0.09 -4.26 4.64
N ASN A 28 -1.03 -4.97 4.79
CA ASN A 28 -2.17 -4.49 5.55
C ASN A 28 -1.81 -4.26 7.03
N ARG A 29 -0.95 -5.11 7.61
CA ARG A 29 -0.43 -4.91 8.97
C ARG A 29 0.43 -3.66 9.08
N ALA A 30 1.37 -3.46 8.16
CA ALA A 30 2.25 -2.29 8.13
C ALA A 30 1.44 -0.99 7.95
N VAL A 31 0.47 -0.99 7.04
CA VAL A 31 -0.46 0.15 6.81
C VAL A 31 -1.27 0.46 8.08
N LYS A 32 -1.87 -0.55 8.73
CA LYS A 32 -2.61 -0.34 9.99
C LYS A 32 -1.74 0.22 11.11
N ARG A 33 -0.46 -0.16 11.15
CA ARG A 33 0.53 0.31 12.13
C ARG A 33 1.24 1.59 11.70
N GLN A 34 0.89 2.18 10.55
CA GLN A 34 1.52 3.39 10.02
C GLN A 34 3.03 3.25 9.77
N GLN A 35 3.50 2.04 9.49
CA GLN A 35 4.91 1.75 9.21
C GLN A 35 5.19 2.01 7.72
N TRP A 36 5.21 3.29 7.31
CA TRP A 36 5.18 3.67 5.89
C TRP A 36 6.39 3.20 5.06
N GLN A 37 7.59 3.25 5.63
CA GLN A 37 8.80 2.76 4.97
C GLN A 37 8.74 1.25 4.72
N GLU A 38 8.33 0.49 5.74
CA GLU A 38 8.13 -0.96 5.63
C GLU A 38 7.04 -1.29 4.61
N ALA A 39 5.90 -0.59 4.69
CA ALA A 39 4.79 -0.77 3.75
C ALA A 39 5.21 -0.53 2.28
N ALA A 40 6.06 0.46 2.02
CA ALA A 40 6.56 0.74 0.67
C ALA A 40 7.41 -0.41 0.11
N VAL A 41 8.31 -0.97 0.92
CA VAL A 41 9.12 -2.15 0.55
C VAL A 41 8.22 -3.36 0.27
N ILE A 42 7.28 -3.64 1.18
CA ILE A 42 6.33 -4.75 1.02
C ILE A 42 5.51 -4.58 -0.27
N ALA A 43 5.05 -3.37 -0.58
CA ALA A 43 4.26 -3.10 -1.77
C ALA A 43 5.06 -3.32 -3.07
N ALA A 44 6.35 -2.97 -3.08
CA ALA A 44 7.22 -3.24 -4.23
C ALA A 44 7.39 -4.74 -4.47
N ASP A 45 7.66 -5.51 -3.42
CA ASP A 45 7.77 -6.97 -3.50
C ASP A 45 6.45 -7.61 -3.98
N TYR A 46 5.32 -7.16 -3.41
CA TYR A 46 4.00 -7.64 -3.79
C TYR A 46 3.66 -7.35 -5.26
N ALA A 47 4.03 -6.15 -5.76
CA ALA A 47 3.84 -5.81 -7.17
C ALA A 47 4.66 -6.71 -8.11
N ALA A 48 5.90 -7.04 -7.74
CA ALA A 48 6.71 -7.99 -8.50
C ALA A 48 6.07 -9.40 -8.52
N MET A 49 5.51 -9.85 -7.39
CA MET A 49 4.79 -11.13 -7.33
C MET A 49 3.53 -11.14 -8.20
N LEU A 50 2.77 -10.04 -8.23
CA LEU A 50 1.61 -9.92 -9.12
C LEU A 50 2.00 -9.95 -10.60
N ALA A 51 3.14 -9.36 -10.97
CA ALA A 51 3.66 -9.43 -12.33
C ALA A 51 3.99 -10.88 -12.71
N MET A 52 4.68 -11.63 -11.83
CA MET A 52 4.96 -13.06 -12.03
C MET A 52 3.67 -13.90 -12.18
N LEU A 53 2.62 -13.60 -11.39
CA LEU A 53 1.31 -14.25 -11.56
C LEU A 53 0.70 -14.00 -12.93
N GLY A 54 0.89 -12.81 -13.50
CA GLY A 54 0.43 -12.48 -14.84
C GLY A 54 1.15 -13.27 -15.93
N GLU A 55 2.44 -13.61 -15.71
CA GLU A 55 3.27 -14.36 -16.66
C GLU A 55 2.95 -15.86 -16.70
N ILE A 56 2.66 -16.47 -15.54
CA ILE A 56 2.32 -17.91 -15.43
C ILE A 56 0.99 -18.22 -16.13
N GLY A 57 0.15 -17.20 -16.36
CA GLY A 57 -1.21 -17.35 -16.83
C GLY A 57 -2.12 -17.83 -15.69
N THR A 58 -3.43 -17.73 -15.91
CA THR A 58 -4.42 -17.91 -14.84
C THR A 58 -5.21 -19.19 -15.04
N PRO A 59 -4.83 -20.31 -14.40
CA PRO A 59 -5.67 -21.51 -14.42
C PRO A 59 -7.06 -21.21 -13.87
N ALA A 60 -8.08 -21.82 -14.47
CA ALA A 60 -9.46 -21.66 -14.00
C ALA A 60 -9.64 -22.08 -12.52
N SER A 61 -8.85 -23.05 -12.05
CA SER A 61 -8.86 -23.53 -10.67
C SER A 61 -8.43 -22.49 -9.63
N VAL A 62 -7.68 -21.47 -10.02
CA VAL A 62 -7.17 -20.41 -9.12
C VAL A 62 -7.75 -19.03 -9.43
N ALA A 63 -8.60 -18.91 -10.44
CA ALA A 63 -9.20 -17.64 -10.85
C ALA A 63 -10.03 -16.99 -9.73
N GLU A 64 -10.80 -17.77 -8.98
CA GLU A 64 -11.55 -17.27 -7.84
C GLU A 64 -10.62 -16.73 -6.75
N GLU A 65 -9.50 -17.40 -6.49
CA GLU A 65 -8.53 -16.98 -5.49
C GLU A 65 -7.90 -15.63 -5.83
N ILE A 66 -7.65 -15.37 -7.11
CA ILE A 66 -7.12 -14.10 -7.62
C ILE A 66 -8.14 -12.98 -7.45
N VAL A 67 -9.43 -13.25 -7.72
CA VAL A 67 -10.49 -12.27 -7.47
C VAL A 67 -10.56 -11.92 -5.98
N GLN A 68 -10.47 -12.92 -5.09
CA GLN A 68 -10.45 -12.67 -3.65
C GLN A 68 -9.22 -11.87 -3.22
N LEU A 69 -8.05 -12.16 -3.79
CA LEU A 69 -6.81 -11.42 -3.54
C LEU A 69 -6.94 -9.96 -3.96
N ASP A 70 -7.49 -9.69 -5.15
CA ASP A 70 -7.73 -8.33 -5.65
C ASP A 70 -8.72 -7.56 -4.77
N ILE A 71 -9.82 -8.18 -4.34
CA ILE A 71 -10.78 -7.55 -3.41
C ILE A 71 -10.08 -7.13 -2.11
N ARG A 72 -9.23 -8.00 -1.54
CA ARG A 72 -8.44 -7.68 -0.34
C ARG A 72 -7.45 -6.56 -0.60
N HIS A 73 -6.77 -6.57 -1.75
CA HIS A 73 -5.82 -5.54 -2.14
C HIS A 73 -6.48 -4.16 -2.24
N ARG A 74 -7.61 -4.06 -2.95
CA ARG A 74 -8.40 -2.82 -3.03
C ARG A 74 -8.87 -2.34 -1.66
N ARG A 75 -9.18 -3.25 -0.72
CA ARG A 75 -9.53 -2.87 0.66
C ARG A 75 -8.33 -2.27 1.39
N CYS A 76 -7.16 -2.89 1.28
CA CYS A 76 -5.90 -2.37 1.85
C CYS A 76 -5.58 -0.97 1.30
N MET A 77 -5.66 -0.79 -0.02
CA MET A 77 -5.37 0.51 -0.66
C MET A 77 -6.37 1.60 -0.27
N ARG A 78 -7.64 1.27 -0.05
CA ARG A 78 -8.62 2.22 0.50
C ARG A 78 -8.26 2.67 1.92
N THR A 79 -7.78 1.76 2.76
CA THR A 79 -7.30 2.12 4.10
C THR A 79 -6.08 3.03 4.02
N LEU A 80 -5.10 2.69 3.19
CA LEU A 80 -3.91 3.51 2.96
C LEU A 80 -4.28 4.92 2.47
N SER A 81 -5.17 5.02 1.47
CA SER A 81 -5.61 6.31 0.93
C SER A 81 -6.25 7.22 1.98
N ARG A 82 -7.06 6.65 2.89
CA ARG A 82 -7.64 7.42 4.01
C ARG A 82 -6.59 7.92 4.98
N GLN A 83 -5.62 7.08 5.32
CA GLN A 83 -4.53 7.47 6.22
C GLN A 83 -3.64 8.55 5.58
N MET A 84 -3.33 8.45 4.29
CA MET A 84 -2.60 9.49 3.56
C MET A 84 -3.36 10.82 3.53
N ALA A 85 -4.69 10.79 3.36
CA ALA A 85 -5.51 11.99 3.42
C ALA A 85 -5.43 12.67 4.80
N ALA A 86 -5.50 11.89 5.89
CA ALA A 86 -5.34 12.41 7.24
C ALA A 86 -3.94 13.02 7.47
N VAL A 87 -2.87 12.36 7.01
CA VAL A 87 -1.51 12.92 7.08
C VAL A 87 -1.39 14.23 6.28
N THR A 88 -2.06 14.32 5.13
CA THR A 88 -2.06 15.53 4.30
C THR A 88 -2.77 16.69 5.01
N GLU A 89 -3.88 16.40 5.68
CA GLU A 89 -4.62 17.36 6.50
C GLU A 89 -3.76 17.85 7.69
N ASP A 90 -3.07 16.93 8.37
CA ASP A 90 -2.15 17.27 9.46
C ASP A 90 -1.02 18.19 8.98
N ILE A 91 -0.43 17.92 7.81
CA ILE A 91 0.60 18.77 7.20
C ILE A 91 0.04 20.17 6.92
N ALA A 92 -1.14 20.27 6.28
CA ALA A 92 -1.75 21.56 5.98
C ALA A 92 -2.06 22.37 7.25
N SER A 93 -2.50 21.69 8.32
CA SER A 93 -2.73 22.29 9.64
C SER A 93 -1.43 22.83 10.26
N LEU A 94 -0.35 22.05 10.20
CA LEU A 94 0.97 22.46 10.69
C LEU A 94 1.52 23.68 9.93
N GLU A 95 1.42 23.70 8.60
CA GLU A 95 1.84 24.83 7.76
C GLU A 95 1.04 26.11 8.09
N ALA A 96 -0.28 25.98 8.30
CA ALA A 96 -1.12 27.09 8.71
C ALA A 96 -0.73 27.63 10.09
N GLY A 97 -0.44 26.73 11.04
CA GLY A 97 0.06 27.06 12.37
C GLY A 97 1.41 27.79 12.33
N GLU A 98 2.36 27.31 11.53
CA GLU A 98 3.66 27.96 11.33
C GLU A 98 3.49 29.37 10.77
N LYS A 99 2.63 29.55 9.76
CA LYS A 99 2.33 30.86 9.18
C LYS A 99 1.72 31.81 10.21
N ALA A 100 0.84 31.32 11.08
CA ALA A 100 0.26 32.11 12.17
C ALA A 100 1.32 32.51 13.21
N ALA A 101 2.19 31.58 13.62
CA ALA A 101 3.29 31.85 14.54
C ALA A 101 4.28 32.87 13.96
N ARG A 102 4.58 32.79 12.66
CA ARG A 102 5.42 33.78 11.97
C ARG A 102 4.80 35.18 12.01
N ARG A 103 3.52 35.33 11.64
CA ARG A 103 2.80 36.61 11.71
C ARG A 103 2.81 37.20 13.12
N SER A 104 2.63 36.37 14.15
CA SER A 104 2.68 36.82 15.55
C SER A 104 4.06 37.37 15.91
N ARG A 105 5.15 36.68 15.54
CA ARG A 105 6.52 37.17 15.74
C ARG A 105 6.80 38.48 14.99
N ASP A 106 6.36 38.57 13.74
CA ASP A 106 6.53 39.78 12.92
C ASP A 106 5.77 40.98 13.52
N LEU A 107 4.59 40.75 14.10
CA LEU A 107 3.83 41.79 14.80
C LEU A 107 4.54 42.25 16.09
N VAL A 108 5.01 41.30 16.90
CA VAL A 108 5.74 41.59 18.15
C VAL A 108 6.99 42.41 17.84
N THR A 109 7.81 41.98 16.87
CA THR A 109 9.01 42.73 16.47
C THR A 109 8.68 44.13 15.97
N THR A 110 7.59 44.30 15.22
CA THR A 110 7.12 45.64 14.79
C THR A 110 6.74 46.52 15.99
N ILE A 111 6.05 45.98 16.99
CA ILE A 111 5.62 46.74 18.18
C ILE A 111 6.82 47.16 19.04
N TYR A 112 7.82 46.29 19.23
CA TYR A 112 8.96 46.57 20.10
C TYR A 112 10.10 47.37 19.44
N HIS A 113 10.07 47.54 18.12
CA HIS A 113 11.05 48.34 17.37
C HIS A 113 10.48 49.65 16.80
N GLN A 114 9.28 50.05 17.24
CA GLN A 114 8.75 51.41 17.14
C GLN A 114 9.12 52.23 18.38
#